data_AF-A0A330LXQ1-F1
#
_entry.id   AF-A0A330LXQ1-F1
#
_cell.length_a   1.000
_cell.length_b   1.000
_cell.length_c   1.000
_cell.angle_alpha   90.00
_cell.angle_beta   90.00
_cell.angle_gamma   90.00
#
_symmetry.space_group_name_H-M   'P 1'
#
loop_
_entity.id
_entity.type
_entity.pdbx_description
1 polymer ?
#
loop_
_entity_poly.entity_id
_entity_poly.type
_entity_poly.pdbx_seq_one_letter_code
_entity_poly.pdbx_strand_id
1 'polypeptide(L)' 'MQGCNLSHSDLNGLDPRKVDLDGVKICAWQQEQLLEQLGLIILRD' A
#
# COMPACT_ATOMS: atom_id res chain seq x y z
N MET A 1 10.90 -4.12 -4.11
CA MET A 1 11.28 -2.83 -4.75
C MET A 1 11.81 -1.92 -3.64
N GLN A 2 13.01 -2.19 -3.12
CA GLN A 2 13.47 -1.55 -1.88
C GLN A 2 13.81 -0.07 -2.11
N GLY A 3 13.35 0.80 -1.21
CA GLY A 3 13.66 2.24 -1.23
C GLY A 3 13.01 3.04 -2.37
N CYS A 4 12.02 2.48 -3.07
CA CYS A 4 11.34 3.17 -4.17
C CYS A 4 10.24 4.10 -3.68
N ASN A 5 10.03 5.23 -4.35
CA ASN A 5 8.92 6.12 -4.06
C ASN A 5 7.73 5.77 -4.96
N LEU A 6 6.67 5.21 -4.37
CA LEU A 6 5.41 4.92 -5.05
C LEU A 6 4.32 5.94 -4.73
N SER A 7 4.66 7.07 -4.11
CA SER A 7 3.72 8.17 -3.88
C SER A 7 2.98 8.55 -5.15
N HIS A 8 1.68 8.82 -5.03
CA HIS A 8 0.77 9.18 -6.13
C HIS A 8 0.55 8.10 -7.21
N SER A 9 1.01 6.87 -6.98
CA SER A 9 0.71 5.72 -7.85
C SER A 9 -0.51 4.95 -7.33
N ASP A 10 -1.25 4.29 -8.23
CA ASP A 10 -2.29 3.37 -7.80
C ASP A 10 -1.66 2.06 -7.29
N LEU A 11 -1.99 1.67 -6.05
CA LEU A 11 -1.53 0.42 -5.42
C LEU A 11 -2.63 -0.65 -5.37
N ASN A 12 -3.77 -0.45 -6.04
CA ASN A 12 -4.82 -1.45 -6.12
C ASN A 12 -4.29 -2.78 -6.67
N GLY A 13 -4.51 -3.87 -5.92
CA GLY A 13 -4.03 -5.21 -6.27
C GLY A 13 -2.56 -5.49 -5.93
N LEU A 14 -1.83 -4.52 -5.35
CA LEU A 14 -0.50 -4.75 -4.80
C LEU A 14 -0.61 -5.47 -3.44
N ASP A 15 -0.31 -6.77 -3.44
CA ASP A 15 -0.34 -7.58 -2.21
C ASP A 15 1.02 -7.47 -1.47
N PRO A 16 1.08 -6.80 -0.30
CA PRO A 16 2.32 -6.63 0.46
C PRO A 16 2.87 -7.96 1.02
N ARG A 17 2.11 -9.05 0.98
CA ARG A 17 2.59 -10.40 1.36
C ARG A 17 3.37 -11.07 0.24
N LYS A 18 3.20 -10.60 -1.01
CA LYS A 18 3.83 -11.18 -2.21
C LYS A 18 5.01 -10.33 -2.70
N VAL A 19 5.07 -9.07 -2.31
CA VAL A 19 6.09 -8.12 -2.76
C VAL A 19 6.76 -7.48 -1.55
N ASP A 20 8.09 -7.47 -1.55
CA ASP A 20 8.86 -6.74 -0.55
C ASP A 20 8.74 -5.21 -0.77
N LEU A 21 8.11 -4.56 0.20
CA LEU A 21 7.87 -3.11 0.27
C LEU A 21 8.75 -2.42 1.32
N ASP A 22 9.82 -3.07 1.81
CA ASP A 22 10.72 -2.45 2.77
C ASP A 22 11.34 -1.14 2.23
N GLY A 23 11.24 -0.08 3.04
CA GLY A 23 11.68 1.27 2.69
C GLY A 23 10.89 1.98 1.58
N VAL A 24 9.77 1.42 1.10
CA VAL A 24 8.92 2.08 0.08
C VAL A 24 8.16 3.26 0.67
N LYS A 25 8.11 4.36 -0.08
CA LYS A 25 7.34 5.56 0.30
C LYS A 25 5.98 5.58 -0.40
N ILE A 26 4.93 5.87 0.36
CA ILE A 26 3.54 6.00 -0.10
C ILE A 26 2.88 7.21 0.57
N CYS A 27 1.77 7.69 0.00
CA CYS A 27 0.91 8.69 0.59
C CYS A 27 -0.10 8.06 1.56
N ALA A 28 -0.67 8.86 2.48
CA ALA A 28 -1.62 8.38 3.49
C ALA A 28 -2.82 7.63 2.90
N TRP A 29 -3.40 8.15 1.80
CA TRP A 29 -4.56 7.51 1.16
C TRP A 29 -4.21 6.14 0.52
N GLN A 30 -2.95 5.92 0.13
CA GLN A 30 -2.49 4.65 -0.44
C GLN A 30 -2.37 3.55 0.63
N GLN A 31 -2.35 3.93 1.91
CA GLN A 31 -2.35 2.97 3.02
C GLN A 31 -3.63 2.13 2.99
N GLU A 32 -4.77 2.75 2.71
CA GLU A 32 -6.05 2.06 2.65
C GLU A 32 -6.05 0.98 1.56
N GLN A 33 -5.51 1.29 0.38
CA GLN A 33 -5.40 0.34 -0.73
C GLN A 33 -4.61 -0.92 -0.34
N LEU A 34 -3.52 -0.76 0.41
CA LEU A 34 -2.69 -1.88 0.88
C LEU A 34 -3.39 -2.69 1.98
N LEU A 35 -4.06 -2.02 2.92
CA LEU A 35 -4.75 -2.67 4.03
C LEU A 35 -5.96 -3.47 3.56
N GLU A 36 -6.68 -3.00 2.54
CA GLU A 36 -7.75 -3.76 1.89
C GLU A 36 -7.24 -5.09 1.30
N GLN A 37 -6.04 -5.12 0.71
CA GLN A 37 -5.45 -6.37 0.18
C GLN A 37 -5.10 -7.38 1.29
N LEU A 38 -4.95 -6.91 2.53
CA LEU A 38 -4.77 -7.76 3.70
C LEU A 38 -6.11 -8.30 4.24
N GLY A 39 -7.24 -7.91 3.66
CA GLY A 39 -8.59 -8.31 4.09
C GLY A 39 -9.13 -7.47 5.25
N LEU A 40 -8.55 -6.29 5.51
CA LEU A 40 -9.03 -5.36 6.53
C LEU A 40 -10.17 -4.50 5.98
N ILE A 41 -11.17 -4.24 6.82
CA ILE A 41 -12.25 -3.30 6.51
C ILE A 41 -11.82 -1.93 7.06
N ILE A 42 -11.63 -0.96 6.17
CA ILE A 42 -11.27 0.41 6.54
C ILE A 42 -12.56 1.21 6.75
N LEU A 43 -12.71 1.78 7.93
CA LEU A 43 -13.76 2.76 8.22
C LEU A 43 -13.12 4.15 8.11
N ARG A 44 -13.67 4.99 7.25
CA ARG A 44 -13.31 6.41 7.19
C ARG A 44 -14.22 7.16 8.16
N ASP A 45 -13.62 8.03 8.98
CA ASP A 45 -14.35 9.02 9.79
C ASP A 45 -14.97 10.13 8.92
#